data_AF-A0A2M7EFT7-F1
#
_entry.id   AF-A0A2M7EFT7-F1
#
_cell.length_a   1.000
_cell.length_b   1.000
_cell.length_c   1.000
_cell.angle_alpha   90.00
_cell.angle_beta   90.00
_cell.angle_gamma   90.00
#
_symmetry.space_group_name_H-M   'P 1'
#
loop_
_entity.id
_entity.type
_entity.pdbx_description
1 polymer ?
#
loop_
_entity_poly.entity_id
_entity_poly.type
_entity_poly.pdbx_seq_one_letter_code
_entity_poly.pdbx_strand_id
1 'polypeptide(L)'
;MGEDKILDAANQKKVKSLELRVKSFKIVFFLIAFSLLTSCSLPRIIILDDPLSPEEHINLGVVYEKKGEIDNALKEYKLASKKLPLAYLYMGNIYFQKNDFDEAESAYRKAIKKDSQNAEAHNNLAWLYYTKKENLDEAESLALKAIELNPAKKEIYQDTLVKIRGVKGK
;
A
#
# COMPACT_ATOMS: atom_id res chain seq x y z
N MET A 1 -23.88 12.47 87.28
CA MET A 1 -23.50 11.25 86.53
C MET A 1 -24.31 11.10 85.23
N GLY A 2 -24.67 12.22 84.57
CA GLY A 2 -25.54 12.23 83.37
C GLY A 2 -25.04 13.10 82.21
N GLU A 3 -24.10 14.01 82.45
CA GLU A 3 -23.56 14.90 81.41
C GLU A 3 -22.54 14.19 80.50
N ASP A 4 -21.67 13.34 81.06
CA ASP A 4 -20.67 12.59 80.28
C ASP A 4 -21.29 11.66 79.23
N LYS A 5 -22.43 11.01 79.55
CA LYS A 5 -23.14 10.13 78.60
C LYS A 5 -23.79 10.90 77.45
N ILE A 6 -24.24 12.13 77.71
CA ILE A 6 -24.85 12.99 76.68
C ILE A 6 -23.76 13.56 75.77
N LEU A 7 -22.61 13.95 76.34
CA LEU A 7 -21.45 14.41 75.57
C LEU A 7 -20.94 13.30 74.63
N ASP A 8 -20.85 12.07 75.12
CA ASP A 8 -20.36 10.92 74.36
C ASP A 8 -21.31 10.55 73.20
N ALA A 9 -22.63 10.57 73.44
CA ALA A 9 -23.63 10.34 72.40
C ALA A 9 -23.66 11.43 71.31
N ALA A 10 -23.43 12.70 71.67
CA ALA A 10 -23.32 13.80 70.73
C ALA A 10 -22.04 13.67 69.88
N ASN A 11 -20.93 13.25 70.49
CA ASN A 11 -19.67 13.04 69.80
C ASN A 11 -19.73 11.85 68.83
N GLN A 12 -20.38 10.76 69.24
CA GLN A 12 -20.60 9.58 68.41
C GLN A 12 -21.51 9.89 67.20
N LYS A 13 -22.55 10.71 67.37
CA LYS A 13 -23.37 11.21 66.25
C LYS A 13 -22.56 12.07 65.28
N LYS A 14 -21.68 12.94 65.79
CA LYS A 14 -20.83 13.82 64.98
C LYS A 14 -19.82 13.01 64.16
N VAL A 15 -19.16 12.02 64.75
CA VAL A 15 -18.24 11.09 64.06
C VAL A 15 -18.97 10.32 62.96
N LYS A 16 -20.15 9.75 63.26
CA LYS A 16 -20.95 9.02 62.26
C LYS A 16 -21.40 9.92 61.10
N SER A 17 -21.77 11.16 61.37
CA SER A 17 -22.13 12.15 60.35
C SER A 17 -20.94 12.56 59.46
N LEU A 18 -19.74 12.65 60.04
CA LEU A 18 -18.50 12.90 59.30
C LEU A 18 -18.15 11.72 58.39
N GLU A 19 -18.24 10.48 58.88
CA GLU A 19 -17.99 9.27 58.08
C GLU A 19 -18.96 9.15 56.91
N LEU A 20 -20.26 9.45 57.13
CA LEU A 20 -21.27 9.51 56.08
C LEU A 20 -20.91 10.55 55.01
N ARG A 21 -20.47 11.74 55.42
CA ARG A 21 -20.07 12.82 54.50
C ARG A 21 -18.83 12.46 53.68
N VAL A 22 -17.84 11.80 54.29
CA VAL A 22 -16.62 11.32 53.61
C VAL A 22 -16.96 10.19 52.62
N LYS A 23 -17.84 9.26 52.98
CA LYS A 23 -18.31 8.21 52.06
C LYS A 23 -19.05 8.80 50.86
N SER A 24 -19.97 9.75 51.09
CA SER A 24 -20.69 10.43 50.01
C SER A 24 -19.74 11.20 49.10
N PHE A 25 -18.73 11.88 49.64
CA PHE A 25 -17.73 12.58 48.84
C PHE A 25 -16.88 11.62 47.99
N LYS A 26 -16.47 10.47 48.55
CA LYS A 26 -15.77 9.42 47.80
C LYS A 26 -16.62 8.84 46.67
N ILE A 27 -17.92 8.62 46.91
CA ILE A 27 -18.85 8.12 45.90
C ILE A 27 -19.02 9.16 44.79
N VAL A 28 -19.24 10.43 45.12
CA VAL A 28 -19.37 11.51 44.14
C VAL A 28 -18.08 11.67 43.34
N PHE A 29 -16.92 11.61 43.99
CA PHE A 29 -15.62 11.64 43.31
C PHE A 29 -15.46 10.46 42.35
N PHE A 30 -15.84 9.25 42.75
CA PHE A 30 -15.81 8.06 41.90
C PHE A 30 -16.77 8.19 40.69
N LEU A 31 -17.97 8.72 40.91
CA LEU A 31 -18.96 8.92 39.84
C LEU A 31 -18.50 9.98 38.84
N ILE A 32 -17.89 11.08 39.30
CA ILE A 32 -17.31 12.11 38.43
C ILE A 32 -16.14 11.54 37.64
N ALA A 33 -15.21 10.83 38.28
CA ALA A 33 -14.08 10.19 37.61
C ALA A 33 -14.55 9.17 36.56
N PHE A 34 -15.56 8.37 36.88
CA PHE A 34 -16.16 7.40 35.95
C PHE A 34 -16.81 8.09 34.75
N SER A 35 -17.55 9.19 34.97
CA SER A 35 -18.19 9.95 33.89
C SER A 35 -17.18 10.60 32.93
N LEU A 36 -16.02 11.04 33.45
CA LEU A 36 -14.94 11.63 32.63
C LEU A 36 -14.22 10.56 31.82
N LEU A 37 -14.08 9.34 32.36
CA LEU A 37 -13.50 8.19 31.65
C LEU A 37 -14.40 7.67 30.52
N THR A 38 -15.72 7.78 30.66
CA THR A 38 -16.68 7.43 29.59
C THR A 38 -16.90 8.54 28.57
N SER A 39 -16.36 9.75 28.81
CA SER A 39 -16.53 10.92 27.93
C SER A 39 -15.47 11.01 26.82
N CYS A 40 -14.72 9.94 26.55
CA CYS A 40 -13.76 9.90 25.45
C CYS A 40 -14.48 9.76 24.10
N SER A 41 -14.96 10.87 23.55
CA SER A 41 -15.10 11.00 22.09
C SER A 41 -13.68 11.07 21.51
N LEU A 42 -13.07 9.91 21.26
CA LEU A 42 -11.84 9.85 20.48
C LEU A 42 -12.13 10.42 19.08
N PRO A 43 -11.40 11.44 18.60
CA PRO A 43 -11.54 11.87 17.23
C PRO A 43 -11.11 10.71 16.33
N ARG A 44 -12.06 10.13 15.61
CA ARG A 44 -11.77 9.16 14.56
C ARG A 44 -11.17 9.93 13.40
N ILE A 45 -9.87 9.77 13.15
CA ILE A 45 -9.26 10.26 11.91
C ILE A 45 -9.82 9.38 10.79
N ILE A 46 -10.76 9.93 10.03
CA ILE A 46 -11.31 9.30 8.83
C ILE A 46 -10.42 9.78 7.68
N ILE A 47 -9.52 8.92 7.22
CA ILE A 47 -8.83 9.12 5.94
C ILE A 47 -9.88 8.87 4.86
N LEU A 48 -10.43 9.96 4.33
CA LEU A 48 -11.48 9.91 3.31
C LEU A 48 -10.94 9.46 1.95
N ASP A 49 -9.70 9.81 1.64
CA ASP A 49 -9.03 9.50 0.38
C ASP A 49 -7.59 9.05 0.61
N ASP A 50 -7.08 8.20 -0.27
CA ASP A 50 -5.68 7.76 -0.28
C ASP A 50 -4.76 8.98 -0.42
N PRO A 51 -3.90 9.27 0.58
CA PRO A 51 -3.08 10.48 0.56
C PRO A 51 -1.91 10.39 -0.41
N LEU A 52 -1.59 9.20 -0.93
CA LEU A 52 -0.45 9.00 -1.80
C LEU A 52 -0.79 9.35 -3.25
N SER A 53 0.12 10.05 -3.90
CA SER A 53 0.12 10.23 -5.33
C SER A 53 0.40 8.90 -6.04
N PRO A 54 -0.03 8.74 -7.31
CA PRO A 54 0.33 7.59 -8.13
C PRO A 54 1.85 7.32 -8.19
N GLU A 55 2.68 8.36 -8.24
CA GLU A 55 4.14 8.28 -8.23
C GLU A 55 4.66 7.75 -6.90
N GLU A 56 4.09 8.18 -5.77
CA GLU A 56 4.44 7.66 -4.44
C GLU A 56 4.05 6.20 -4.28
N HIS A 57 2.92 5.77 -4.83
CA HIS A 57 2.57 4.35 -4.90
C HIS A 57 3.57 3.54 -5.74
N ILE A 58 4.08 4.07 -6.86
CA ILE A 58 5.19 3.41 -7.59
C ILE A 58 6.41 3.29 -6.69
N ASN A 59 6.84 4.38 -6.06
CA ASN A 59 8.03 4.37 -5.21
C ASN A 59 7.89 3.37 -4.05
N LEU A 60 6.71 3.32 -3.42
CA LEU A 60 6.42 2.37 -2.36
C LEU A 60 6.42 0.92 -2.87
N GLY A 61 5.84 0.67 -4.05
CA GLY A 61 5.90 -0.63 -4.72
C GLY A 61 7.33 -1.09 -4.99
N VAL A 62 8.21 -0.20 -5.46
CA VAL A 62 9.64 -0.52 -5.69
C VAL A 62 10.34 -0.86 -4.38
N VAL A 63 10.00 -0.19 -3.28
CA VAL A 63 10.54 -0.51 -1.95
C VAL A 63 10.07 -1.89 -1.50
N TYR A 64 8.80 -2.25 -1.73
CA TYR A 64 8.28 -3.57 -1.43
C TYR A 64 8.94 -4.67 -2.27
N GLU A 65 9.16 -4.46 -3.57
CA GLU A 65 9.90 -5.40 -4.42
C GLU A 65 11.31 -5.67 -3.89
N LYS A 66 12.04 -4.62 -3.50
CA LYS A 66 13.39 -4.75 -2.92
C LYS A 66 13.42 -5.56 -1.62
N LYS A 67 12.30 -5.58 -0.88
CA LYS A 67 12.13 -6.38 0.33
C LYS A 67 11.62 -7.80 0.06
N GLY A 68 11.27 -8.13 -1.18
CA GLY A 68 10.64 -9.40 -1.56
C GLY A 68 9.15 -9.46 -1.20
N GLU A 69 8.52 -8.35 -0.81
CA GLU A 69 7.11 -8.27 -0.48
C GLU A 69 6.25 -8.07 -1.75
N ILE A 70 6.28 -9.07 -2.63
CA ILE A 70 5.74 -8.94 -4.00
C ILE A 70 4.24 -8.62 -4.04
N ASP A 71 3.43 -9.20 -3.14
CA ASP A 71 1.99 -8.93 -3.11
C ASP A 71 1.68 -7.48 -2.71
N ASN A 72 2.47 -6.92 -1.79
CA ASN A 72 2.36 -5.51 -1.42
C ASN A 72 2.77 -4.62 -2.59
N ALA A 73 3.85 -4.95 -3.29
CA ALA A 73 4.26 -4.22 -4.49
C ALA A 73 3.16 -4.20 -5.57
N LEU A 74 2.58 -5.35 -5.89
CA LEU A 74 1.48 -5.45 -6.85
C LEU A 74 0.25 -4.63 -6.42
N LYS A 75 -0.05 -4.59 -5.12
CA LYS A 75 -1.14 -3.77 -4.58
C LYS A 75 -0.88 -2.28 -4.82
N GLU A 76 0.32 -1.79 -4.51
CA GLU A 76 0.68 -0.38 -4.71
C GLU A 76 0.70 -0.02 -6.20
N TYR A 77 1.28 -0.86 -7.05
CA TYR A 77 1.24 -0.64 -8.50
C TYR A 77 -0.18 -0.65 -9.06
N LYS A 78 -1.07 -1.50 -8.53
CA LYS A 78 -2.48 -1.47 -8.92
C LYS A 78 -3.15 -0.15 -8.54
N LEU A 79 -2.82 0.45 -7.39
CA LEU A 79 -3.31 1.77 -7.02
C LEU A 79 -2.77 2.85 -7.98
N ALA A 80 -1.47 2.85 -8.26
CA ALA A 80 -0.83 3.75 -9.22
C ALA A 80 -1.42 3.63 -10.64
N SER A 81 -1.71 2.41 -11.09
CA SER A 81 -2.20 2.08 -12.44
C SER A 81 -3.53 2.74 -12.83
N LYS A 82 -4.28 3.23 -11.84
CA LYS A 82 -5.51 4.00 -12.05
C LYS A 82 -5.25 5.33 -12.77
N LYS A 83 -4.05 5.88 -12.65
CA LYS A 83 -3.67 7.20 -13.17
C LYS A 83 -2.38 7.17 -13.99
N LEU A 84 -1.42 6.31 -13.63
CA LEU A 84 -0.13 6.18 -14.31
C LEU A 84 -0.04 4.89 -15.11
N PRO A 85 -0.02 4.97 -16.45
CA PRO A 85 0.22 3.81 -17.32
C PRO A 85 1.51 3.05 -16.99
N LEU A 86 2.55 3.76 -16.54
CA LEU A 86 3.84 3.20 -16.17
C LEU A 86 3.71 2.07 -15.11
N ALA A 87 2.71 2.12 -14.23
CA ALA A 87 2.50 1.08 -13.24
C ALA A 87 2.24 -0.31 -13.85
N TYR A 88 1.61 -0.37 -15.04
CA TYR A 88 1.41 -1.65 -15.73
C TYR A 88 2.73 -2.28 -16.18
N LEU A 89 3.76 -1.47 -16.49
CA LEU A 89 5.09 -1.99 -16.80
C LEU A 89 5.68 -2.73 -15.58
N TYR A 90 5.63 -2.11 -14.41
CA TYR A 90 6.11 -2.72 -13.16
C TYR A 90 5.34 -3.99 -12.80
N MET A 91 4.02 -3.98 -12.92
CA MET A 91 3.20 -5.19 -12.73
C MET A 91 3.61 -6.30 -13.70
N GLY A 92 3.80 -5.96 -14.98
CA GLY A 92 4.26 -6.92 -15.99
C GLY A 92 5.62 -7.52 -15.66
N ASN A 93 6.55 -6.71 -15.16
CA ASN A 93 7.88 -7.19 -14.73
C ASN A 93 7.76 -8.19 -13.58
N ILE A 94 6.91 -7.93 -12.58
CA ILE A 94 6.65 -8.87 -11.48
C ILE A 94 6.05 -10.18 -12.03
N TYR A 95 5.02 -10.11 -12.86
CA TYR A 95 4.40 -11.30 -13.43
C TYR A 95 5.39 -12.12 -14.27
N PHE A 96 6.23 -11.45 -15.06
CA PHE A 96 7.31 -12.09 -15.80
C PHE A 96 8.28 -12.84 -14.89
N GLN A 97 8.74 -12.21 -13.80
CA GLN A 97 9.65 -12.84 -12.84
C GLN A 97 9.04 -14.07 -12.15
N LYS A 98 7.71 -14.07 -11.97
CA LYS A 98 6.96 -15.21 -11.43
C LYS A 98 6.70 -16.31 -12.46
N ASN A 99 7.05 -16.09 -13.73
CA ASN A 99 6.65 -16.92 -14.89
C ASN A 99 5.13 -16.93 -15.15
N ASP A 100 4.40 -15.96 -14.60
CA ASP A 100 2.98 -15.71 -14.88
C ASP A 100 2.88 -14.96 -16.22
N PHE A 101 3.22 -15.64 -17.31
CA PHE A 101 3.50 -15.00 -18.60
C PHE A 101 2.26 -14.37 -19.25
N ASP A 102 1.07 -14.91 -19.05
CA ASP A 102 -0.16 -14.37 -19.65
C ASP A 102 -0.58 -13.05 -18.97
N GLU A 103 -0.41 -12.97 -17.65
CA GLU A 103 -0.59 -11.75 -16.86
C GLU A 103 0.46 -10.70 -17.23
N ALA A 104 1.71 -11.12 -17.45
CA ALA A 104 2.78 -10.24 -17.93
C ALA A 104 2.43 -9.64 -19.30
N GLU A 105 1.98 -10.47 -20.25
CA GLU A 105 1.54 -10.02 -21.57
C GLU A 105 0.42 -9.00 -21.46
N SER A 106 -0.62 -9.31 -20.66
CA SER A 106 -1.77 -8.43 -20.43
C SER A 106 -1.34 -7.08 -19.86
N ALA A 107 -0.41 -7.09 -18.91
CA ALA A 107 0.11 -5.88 -18.28
C ALA A 107 0.92 -5.04 -19.28
N TYR A 108 1.88 -5.63 -20.01
CA TYR A 108 2.66 -4.90 -21.01
C TYR A 108 1.80 -4.34 -22.14
N ARG A 109 0.83 -5.13 -22.65
CA ARG A 109 -0.11 -4.65 -23.68
C ARG A 109 -0.98 -3.50 -23.15
N LYS A 110 -1.39 -3.52 -21.87
CA LYS A 110 -2.08 -2.38 -21.24
C LYS A 110 -1.18 -1.16 -21.12
N ALA A 111 0.09 -1.32 -20.74
CA ALA A 111 1.06 -0.24 -20.69
C ALA A 111 1.19 0.41 -22.07
N ILE A 112 1.43 -0.37 -23.13
CA ILE A 112 1.55 0.12 -24.51
C ILE A 112 0.25 0.78 -25.01
N LYS A 113 -0.91 0.19 -24.71
CA LYS A 113 -2.21 0.77 -25.12
C LYS A 113 -2.47 2.13 -24.47
N LYS A 114 -2.02 2.32 -23.24
CA LYS A 114 -2.22 3.55 -22.47
C LYS A 114 -1.14 4.59 -22.73
N ASP A 115 0.07 4.13 -23.03
CA ASP A 115 1.22 4.95 -23.42
C ASP A 115 1.99 4.25 -24.54
N SER A 116 1.67 4.63 -25.78
CA SER A 116 2.29 4.07 -26.98
C SER A 116 3.76 4.49 -27.16
N GLN A 117 4.25 5.44 -26.38
CA GLN A 117 5.64 5.94 -26.47
C GLN A 117 6.56 5.27 -25.45
N ASN A 118 6.04 4.35 -24.64
CA ASN A 118 6.85 3.64 -23.66
C ASN A 118 7.74 2.56 -24.33
N ALA A 119 8.98 2.93 -24.66
CA ALA A 119 9.95 2.04 -25.28
C ALA A 119 10.24 0.79 -24.45
N GLU A 120 10.26 0.90 -23.13
CA GLU A 120 10.55 -0.22 -22.23
C GLU A 120 9.43 -1.26 -22.23
N ALA A 121 8.16 -0.84 -22.27
CA ALA A 121 7.03 -1.74 -22.39
C ALA A 121 7.05 -2.53 -23.71
N HIS A 122 7.43 -1.88 -24.82
CA HIS A 122 7.61 -2.58 -26.10
C HIS A 122 8.72 -3.62 -26.01
N ASN A 123 9.88 -3.26 -25.46
CA ASN A 123 11.00 -4.20 -25.33
C ASN A 123 10.67 -5.37 -24.39
N ASN A 124 10.00 -5.12 -23.26
CA ASN A 124 9.68 -6.17 -22.29
C ASN A 124 8.63 -7.15 -22.85
N LEU A 125 7.67 -6.67 -23.66
CA LEU A 125 6.77 -7.55 -24.41
C LEU A 125 7.51 -8.37 -25.47
N ALA A 126 8.46 -7.76 -26.19
CA ALA A 126 9.31 -8.47 -27.14
C ALA A 126 10.12 -9.59 -26.45
N TRP A 127 10.69 -9.27 -25.29
CA TRP A 127 11.43 -10.21 -24.45
C TRP A 127 10.56 -11.35 -23.94
N LEU A 128 9.31 -11.06 -23.56
CA LEU A 128 8.34 -12.08 -23.17
C LEU A 128 8.09 -13.08 -24.30
N TYR A 129 7.81 -12.59 -25.52
CA TYR A 129 7.60 -13.45 -26.69
C TYR A 129 8.83 -14.26 -27.08
N TYR A 130 10.01 -13.66 -27.01
CA TYR A 130 11.26 -14.38 -27.15
C TYR A 130 11.38 -15.53 -26.14
N THR A 131 11.05 -15.25 -24.87
CA THR A 131 11.15 -16.23 -23.78
C THR A 131 10.17 -17.39 -23.98
N LYS A 132 8.93 -17.10 -24.40
CA LYS A 132 7.92 -18.11 -24.75
C LYS A 132 8.24 -18.84 -26.08
N LYS A 133 9.11 -18.27 -26.92
CA LYS A 133 9.35 -18.68 -28.32
C LYS A 133 8.08 -18.66 -29.17
N GLU A 134 7.22 -17.67 -28.90
CA GLU A 134 5.95 -17.47 -29.58
C GLU A 134 5.96 -16.09 -30.24
N ASN A 135 5.15 -15.89 -31.28
CA ASN A 135 4.93 -14.57 -31.91
C ASN A 135 6.22 -13.81 -32.25
N LEU A 136 7.27 -14.51 -32.73
CA LEU A 136 8.61 -13.92 -32.94
C LEU A 136 8.63 -12.76 -33.95
N ASP A 137 7.69 -12.73 -34.89
CA ASP A 137 7.50 -11.61 -35.82
C ASP A 137 7.00 -10.34 -35.11
N GLU A 138 6.04 -10.49 -34.19
CA GLU A 138 5.58 -9.39 -33.34
C GLU A 138 6.70 -8.96 -32.40
N ALA A 139 7.43 -9.92 -31.81
CA ALA A 139 8.57 -9.63 -30.94
C ALA A 139 9.64 -8.78 -31.63
N GLU A 140 10.02 -9.13 -32.86
CA GLU A 140 10.97 -8.36 -33.66
C GLU A 140 10.48 -6.93 -33.91
N SER A 141 9.21 -6.79 -34.28
CA SER A 141 8.59 -5.49 -34.54
C SER A 141 8.55 -4.60 -33.28
N LEU A 142 8.23 -5.19 -32.13
CA LEU A 142 8.22 -4.52 -30.83
C LEU A 142 9.62 -4.06 -30.40
N ALA A 143 10.64 -4.90 -30.55
CA ALA A 143 12.02 -4.53 -30.24
C ALA A 143 12.54 -3.40 -31.15
N LEU A 144 12.21 -3.44 -32.45
CA LEU A 144 12.49 -2.34 -33.37
C LEU A 144 11.78 -1.05 -32.95
N LYS A 145 10.52 -1.14 -32.53
CA LYS A 145 9.78 0.02 -32.05
C LYS A 145 10.40 0.63 -30.79
N ALA A 146 10.87 -0.19 -29.86
CA ALA A 146 11.59 0.28 -28.68
C ALA A 146 12.85 1.09 -29.04
N ILE A 147 13.62 0.63 -30.04
CA ILE A 147 14.81 1.34 -30.55
C ILE A 147 14.43 2.69 -31.17
N GLU A 148 13.35 2.73 -31.95
CA GLU A 148 12.84 3.96 -32.58
C GLU A 148 12.40 4.98 -31.52
N LEU A 149 11.64 4.53 -30.53
CA LEU A 149 11.07 5.37 -29.47
C LEU A 149 12.14 5.94 -28.52
N ASN A 150 13.22 5.19 -28.27
CA ASN A 150 14.30 5.66 -27.41
C ASN A 150 15.69 5.28 -27.96
N PRO A 151 16.20 6.07 -28.92
CA PRO A 151 17.52 5.84 -29.52
C PRO A 151 18.68 5.90 -28.52
N ALA A 152 18.52 6.64 -27.42
CA ALA A 152 19.56 6.75 -26.38
C ALA A 152 19.79 5.42 -25.64
N LYS A 153 18.80 4.53 -25.60
CA LYS A 153 18.89 3.18 -25.02
C LYS A 153 18.99 2.08 -26.09
N LYS A 154 19.27 2.44 -27.35
CA LYS A 154 19.31 1.50 -28.48
C LYS A 154 20.15 0.24 -28.20
N GLU A 155 21.31 0.39 -27.59
CA GLU A 155 22.21 -0.74 -27.29
C GLU A 155 21.52 -1.82 -26.44
N ILE A 156 20.69 -1.41 -25.47
CA ILE A 156 19.95 -2.31 -24.58
C ILE A 156 18.89 -3.09 -25.38
N TYR A 157 18.11 -2.41 -26.21
CA TYR A 157 17.05 -3.03 -26.99
C TYR A 157 17.58 -3.85 -28.17
N GLN A 158 18.76 -3.51 -28.66
CA GLN A 158 19.41 -4.23 -29.76
C GLN A 158 19.84 -5.64 -29.34
N ASP A 159 20.23 -5.87 -28.08
CA ASP A 159 20.49 -7.23 -27.57
C ASP A 159 19.24 -8.12 -27.65
N THR A 160 18.07 -7.58 -27.26
CA THR A 160 16.78 -8.29 -27.37
C THR A 160 16.47 -8.63 -28.82
N LEU A 161 16.63 -7.67 -29.74
CA LEU A 161 16.42 -7.88 -31.17
C LEU A 161 17.33 -8.97 -31.77
N VAL A 162 18.61 -8.97 -31.39
CA VAL A 162 19.59 -9.97 -31.86
C VAL A 162 19.18 -11.38 -31.41
N LYS A 163 18.77 -11.54 -30.14
CA LYS A 163 18.31 -12.82 -29.62
C LYS A 163 17.07 -13.34 -30.33
N ILE A 164 16.09 -12.47 -30.59
CA ILE A 164 14.87 -12.81 -31.35
C ILE A 164 15.23 -13.33 -32.74
N ARG A 165 16.05 -12.58 -33.50
CA ARG A 165 16.49 -12.97 -34.84
C ARG A 165 17.28 -14.27 -34.87
N GLY A 166 18.11 -14.50 -33.85
CA GLY A 166 18.90 -15.72 -33.71
C GLY A 166 18.06 -16.99 -33.47
N VAL A 167 16.84 -16.86 -32.94
CA VAL A 167 15.89 -17.98 -32.81
C VAL A 167 15.01 -18.10 -34.05
N LYS A 168 14.55 -16.99 -34.62
CA LYS A 168 13.71 -16.98 -35.83
C LYS A 168 14.42 -17.53 -37.07
N GLY A 169 15.73 -17.36 -37.17
CA GLY A 169 16.55 -17.87 -38.27
C GLY A 169 17.00 -19.33 -38.14
N LYS A 170 16.60 -20.05 -37.09
CA LYS A 170 16.88 -21.48 -36.88
C LYS A 170 15.63 -22.30 -37.15
#